data_AF-A0A0G0T203-F1
#
_entry.id   AF-A0A0G0T203-F1
#
_cell.length_a   1.000
_cell.length_b   1.000
_cell.length_c   1.000
_cell.angle_alpha   90.00
_cell.angle_beta   90.00
_cell.angle_gamma   90.00
#
_symmetry.space_group_name_H-M   'P 1'
#
loop_
_entity.id
_entity.type
_entity.pdbx_description
1 polymer ?
#
loop_
_entity_poly.entity_id
_entity_poly.type
_entity_poly.pdbx_seq_one_letter_code
_entity_poly.pdbx_strand_id
1 'polypeptide(L)'
;MDELNLTQQQIAEKVGRLLAESALKDEIKDGLLKNIENMPDYLLIKLMNALEAEVDEMDKAIAEVELAIRERNGAWKKTEDDQKAAADTIADAWIQKLG
;
A
#
# COMPACT_ATOMS: atom_id res chain seq x y z
N MET A 1 -8.99 -24.08 32.20
CA MET A 1 -9.00 -23.33 30.94
C MET A 1 -10.23 -22.47 31.01
N ASP A 2 -10.03 -21.17 31.21
CA ASP A 2 -11.14 -20.21 31.21
C ASP A 2 -11.56 -20.01 29.76
N GLU A 3 -12.84 -20.21 29.46
CA GLU A 3 -13.40 -19.95 28.13
C GLU A 3 -13.15 -18.48 27.76
N LEU A 4 -12.67 -18.24 26.53
CA LEU A 4 -12.49 -16.88 26.02
C LEU A 4 -13.83 -16.14 26.08
N ASN A 5 -13.83 -14.91 26.59
CA ASN A 5 -15.02 -14.08 26.54
C ASN A 5 -15.33 -13.69 25.07
N LEU A 6 -16.60 -13.40 24.77
CA LEU A 6 -17.06 -13.04 23.41
C LEU A 6 -16.19 -11.98 22.72
N THR A 7 -15.67 -11.02 23.48
CA THR A 7 -14.79 -9.96 22.96
C THR A 7 -13.42 -10.50 22.55
N GLN A 8 -12.82 -11.38 23.35
CA GLN A 8 -11.54 -12.01 23.03
C GLN A 8 -11.64 -12.90 21.80
N GLN A 9 -12.74 -13.65 21.64
CA GLN A 9 -12.97 -14.47 20.45
C GLN A 9 -13.03 -13.62 19.18
N GLN A 10 -13.74 -12.49 19.22
CA GLN A 10 -13.81 -11.55 18.09
C GLN A 10 -12.45 -10.96 17.72
N ILE A 11 -11.62 -10.63 18.72
CA ILE A 11 -10.27 -10.12 18.50
C ILE A 11 -9.39 -11.24 17.90
N ALA A 12 -9.47 -12.46 18.42
CA ALA A 12 -8.69 -13.60 17.93
C ALA A 12 -9.06 -13.93 16.46
N GLU A 13 -10.34 -13.94 16.12
CA GLU A 13 -10.80 -14.10 14.74
C GLU A 13 -10.26 -13.00 13.82
N LYS A 14 -10.29 -11.75 14.28
CA LYS A 14 -9.78 -10.62 13.51
C LYS A 14 -8.26 -10.72 13.28
N VAL A 15 -7.51 -11.05 14.33
CA VAL A 15 -6.07 -11.34 14.24
C VAL A 15 -5.81 -12.48 13.27
N GLY A 16 -6.59 -13.56 13.31
CA GLY A 16 -6.47 -14.69 12.38
C GLY A 16 -6.65 -14.28 10.91
N ARG A 17 -7.64 -13.43 10.62
CA ARG A 17 -7.83 -12.88 9.26
C ARG A 17 -6.66 -12.00 8.83
N LEU A 18 -6.24 -11.07 9.68
CA LEU A 18 -5.13 -10.17 9.39
C LEU A 18 -3.80 -10.94 9.19
N LEU A 19 -3.55 -12.00 9.96
CA LEU A 19 -2.39 -12.86 9.76
C LEU A 19 -2.42 -13.60 8.43
N ALA A 20 -3.61 -14.03 7.96
CA ALA A 20 -3.75 -14.71 6.67
C ALA A 20 -3.45 -13.77 5.49
N GLU A 21 -3.75 -12.48 5.65
CA GLU A 21 -3.51 -11.45 4.64
C GLU A 21 -2.10 -10.86 4.71
N SER A 22 -1.43 -10.97 5.86
CA SER A 22 -0.08 -10.44 6.08
C SER A 22 0.99 -11.16 5.25
N ALA A 23 1.98 -10.37 4.81
CA ALA A 23 3.16 -10.86 4.10
C ALA A 23 4.22 -11.49 5.03
N LEU A 24 3.92 -11.64 6.32
CA LEU A 24 4.79 -12.31 7.28
C LEU A 24 5.14 -13.74 6.84
N LYS A 25 6.35 -14.18 7.24
CA LYS A 25 6.80 -15.55 7.01
C LYS A 25 5.86 -16.55 7.65
N ASP A 26 5.61 -17.66 6.97
CA ASP A 26 4.73 -18.72 7.45
C ASP A 26 5.14 -19.25 8.83
N GLU A 27 6.44 -19.35 9.12
CA GLU A 27 6.91 -19.78 10.44
C GLU A 27 6.47 -18.84 11.58
N ILE A 28 6.40 -17.53 11.30
CA ILE A 28 5.95 -16.52 12.26
C ILE A 28 4.43 -16.64 12.42
N LYS A 29 3.68 -16.72 11.32
CA LYS A 29 2.22 -16.87 11.32
C LYS A 29 1.79 -18.12 12.08
N ASP A 30 2.44 -19.25 11.81
CA ASP A 30 2.19 -20.51 12.50
C ASP A 30 2.47 -20.41 14.01
N GLY A 31 3.56 -19.74 14.39
CA GLY A 31 3.90 -19.51 15.79
C GLY A 31 2.84 -18.69 16.53
N LEU A 32 2.30 -17.67 15.89
CA LEU A 32 1.25 -16.82 16.45
C LEU A 32 -0.09 -17.55 16.51
N LEU A 33 -0.51 -18.22 15.42
CA LEU A 33 -1.77 -18.96 15.35
C LEU A 33 -1.85 -20.09 16.37
N LYS A 34 -0.75 -20.84 16.58
CA LYS A 34 -0.70 -21.93 17.57
C LYS A 34 -0.95 -21.46 19.01
N ASN A 35 -0.69 -20.19 19.30
CA ASN A 35 -0.77 -19.64 20.66
C ASN A 35 -1.91 -18.64 20.84
N ILE A 36 -2.70 -18.35 19.78
CA ILE A 36 -3.67 -17.26 19.76
C ILE A 36 -4.75 -17.41 20.83
N GLU A 37 -5.25 -18.64 21.04
CA GLU A 37 -6.29 -18.95 22.03
C GLU A 37 -5.80 -18.86 23.48
N ASN A 38 -4.50 -19.00 23.69
CA ASN A 38 -3.87 -18.94 25.02
C ASN A 38 -3.21 -17.58 25.28
N MET A 39 -3.34 -16.63 24.35
CA MET A 39 -2.69 -15.34 24.43
C MET A 39 -3.45 -14.44 25.40
N PRO A 40 -2.78 -13.79 26.37
CA PRO A 40 -3.40 -12.75 27.18
C PRO A 40 -3.93 -11.59 26.33
N ASP A 41 -5.07 -11.02 26.72
CA ASP A 41 -5.79 -9.97 25.97
C ASP A 41 -4.90 -8.82 25.54
N TYR A 42 -4.04 -8.35 26.42
CA TYR A 42 -3.16 -7.22 26.13
C TYR A 42 -2.18 -7.54 24.99
N LEU A 43 -1.72 -8.79 24.86
CA LEU A 43 -0.88 -9.23 23.75
C LEU A 43 -1.71 -9.43 22.48
N LEU A 44 -2.93 -9.96 22.60
CA LEU A 44 -3.82 -10.16 21.46
C LEU A 44 -4.22 -8.82 20.83
N ILE A 45 -4.57 -7.82 21.66
CA ILE A 45 -4.84 -6.44 21.23
C ILE A 45 -3.58 -5.81 20.62
N LYS A 46 -2.41 -6.00 21.24
CA LYS A 46 -1.15 -5.48 20.68
C LYS A 46 -0.84 -6.07 19.31
N LEU A 47 -1.07 -7.37 19.14
CA LEU A 47 -0.88 -8.06 17.87
C LEU A 47 -1.87 -7.55 16.81
N MET A 48 -3.15 -7.41 17.16
CA MET A 48 -4.17 -6.84 16.29
C MET A 48 -3.75 -5.44 15.80
N ASN A 49 -3.40 -4.54 16.73
CA ASN A 49 -3.01 -3.17 16.38
C ASN A 49 -1.76 -3.13 15.49
N ALA A 50 -0.80 -4.05 15.69
CA ALA A 50 0.39 -4.12 14.85
C ALA A 50 0.06 -4.57 13.43
N LEU A 51 -0.84 -5.53 13.27
CA LEU A 51 -1.28 -6.00 11.96
C LEU A 51 -2.16 -4.96 11.24
N GLU A 52 -3.00 -4.23 11.96
CA GLU A 52 -3.76 -3.11 11.38
C GLU A 52 -2.83 -2.00 10.89
N ALA A 53 -1.82 -1.64 11.69
CA ALA A 53 -0.81 -0.67 11.28
C ALA A 53 -0.01 -1.14 10.06
N GLU A 54 0.28 -2.44 9.92
CA GLU A 54 0.89 -3.00 8.72
C GLU A 54 0.01 -2.72 7.49
N VAL A 55 -1.29 -3.03 7.56
CA VAL A 55 -2.23 -2.78 6.46
C VAL A 55 -2.30 -1.30 6.11
N ASP A 56 -2.47 -0.43 7.11
CA ASP A 56 -2.58 1.03 6.90
C ASP A 56 -1.33 1.62 6.24
N GLU A 57 -0.14 1.17 6.65
CA GLU A 57 1.12 1.63 6.05
C GLU A 57 1.31 1.10 4.62
N MET A 58 0.85 -0.12 4.33
CA MET A 58 0.88 -0.65 2.96
C MET A 58 -0.08 0.12 2.03
N ASP A 59 -1.28 0.47 2.50
CA ASP A 59 -2.23 1.28 1.73
C ASP A 59 -1.68 2.67 1.41
N LYS A 60 -1.02 3.32 2.38
CA LYS A 60 -0.32 4.60 2.15
C LYS A 60 0.79 4.44 1.11
N ALA A 61 1.62 3.40 1.23
CA ALA A 61 2.70 3.14 0.28
C ALA A 61 2.15 2.93 -1.15
N ILE A 62 1.04 2.19 -1.30
CA ILE A 62 0.36 2.03 -2.59
C ILE A 62 -0.08 3.39 -3.14
N ALA A 63 -0.75 4.21 -2.32
CA ALA A 63 -1.21 5.53 -2.74
C ALA A 63 -0.05 6.45 -3.17
N GLU A 64 1.06 6.43 -2.44
CA GLU A 64 2.27 7.19 -2.77
C GLU A 64 2.89 6.72 -4.10
N VAL A 65 2.96 5.41 -4.33
CA VAL A 65 3.47 4.83 -5.58
C VAL A 65 2.56 5.23 -6.75
N GLU A 66 1.24 5.14 -6.60
CA GLU A 66 0.28 5.53 -7.63
C GLU A 66 0.39 7.02 -7.97
N LEU A 67 0.54 7.87 -6.95
CA LEU A 67 0.75 9.31 -7.12
C LEU A 67 2.03 9.58 -7.90
N ALA A 68 3.15 8.98 -7.48
CA ALA A 68 4.45 9.16 -8.12
C ALA A 68 4.43 8.72 -9.60
N ILE A 69 3.77 7.58 -9.90
CA ILE A 69 3.61 7.12 -11.29
C ILE A 69 2.77 8.11 -12.10
N ARG A 70 1.67 8.62 -11.53
CA ARG A 70 0.80 9.60 -12.20
C ARG A 70 1.53 10.89 -12.51
N GLU A 71 2.27 11.44 -11.54
CA GLU A 71 3.06 12.66 -11.70
C GLU A 71 4.15 12.48 -12.75
N ARG A 72 4.87 11.35 -12.71
CA ARG A 72 5.87 11.01 -13.74
C ARG A 72 5.23 10.96 -15.13
N ASN A 73 4.12 10.26 -15.29
CA ASN A 73 3.44 10.14 -16.58
C ASN A 73 2.93 11.50 -17.09
N GLY A 74 2.42 12.35 -16.18
CA GLY A 74 2.02 13.71 -16.51
C GLY A 74 3.19 14.59 -16.96
N ALA A 75 4.34 14.50 -16.30
CA ALA A 75 5.55 15.23 -16.66
C ALA A 75 6.09 14.82 -18.05
N TRP A 76 6.06 13.52 -18.37
CA TRP A 76 6.43 13.02 -19.70
C TRP A 76 5.50 13.55 -20.79
N LYS A 77 4.18 13.50 -20.56
CA LYS A 77 3.21 14.05 -21.51
C LYS A 77 3.43 15.54 -21.77
N LYS A 78 3.66 16.32 -20.70
CA LYS A 78 3.96 17.75 -20.83
C LYS A 78 5.23 18.00 -21.65
N THR A 79 6.27 17.20 -21.43
CA THR A 79 7.53 17.31 -22.17
C THR A 79 7.34 16.99 -23.65
N GLU A 80 6.51 15.99 -23.99
CA GLU A 80 6.16 15.67 -25.37
C GLU A 80 5.40 16.82 -26.05
N ASP A 81 4.43 17.42 -25.35
CA ASP A 81 3.65 18.56 -25.85
C ASP A 81 4.55 19.79 -26.07
N ASP A 82 5.46 20.07 -25.14
CA ASP A 82 6.43 21.18 -25.26
C ASP A 82 7.40 20.96 -26.44
N GLN A 83 7.84 19.71 -26.67
CA GLN A 83 8.69 19.37 -27.81
C GLN A 83 7.97 19.53 -29.16
N LYS A 84 6.68 19.14 -29.24
CA LYS A 84 5.86 19.37 -30.44
C LYS A 84 5.68 20.85 -30.72
N ALA A 85 5.31 21.63 -29.71
CA ALA A 85 5.13 23.08 -29.85
C ALA A 85 6.42 23.78 -30.31
N ALA A 86 7.58 23.37 -29.77
CA ALA A 86 8.87 23.89 -30.19
C ALA A 86 9.21 23.49 -31.64
N ALA A 87 8.94 22.24 -32.04
CA ALA A 87 9.16 21.77 -33.40
C ALA A 87 8.28 22.52 -34.42
N ASP A 88 7.00 22.74 -34.11
CA ASP A 88 6.06 23.49 -34.94
C ASP A 88 6.51 24.95 -35.10
N THR A 89 6.95 25.59 -34.01
CA THR A 89 7.49 26.96 -34.05
C THR A 89 8.72 27.06 -34.95
N ILE A 90 9.63 26.08 -34.86
CA ILE A 90 10.81 26.03 -35.74
C ILE A 90 10.39 25.83 -37.19
N ALA A 91 9.45 24.92 -37.46
CA ALA A 91 8.95 24.66 -38.82
C ALA A 91 8.33 25.92 -39.45
N ASP A 92 7.48 26.63 -38.72
CA ASP A 92 6.85 27.88 -39.17
C ASP A 92 7.89 28.97 -39.48
N ALA A 93 8.90 29.12 -38.63
CA ALA A 93 9.98 30.08 -38.86
C ALA A 93 10.81 29.75 -40.11
N TRP A 94 11.01 28.46 -40.41
CA TRP A 94 11.70 28.03 -41.63
C TRP A 94 10.84 28.22 -42.88
N ILE A 95 9.54 27.94 -42.82
CA ILE A 95 8.59 28.21 -43.92
C ILE A 95 8.58 29.70 -44.27
N GLN A 96 8.54 30.59 -43.29
CA GLN A 96 8.58 32.04 -43.53
C GLN A 96 9.91 32.53 -44.14
N LYS A 97 11.02 31.83 -43.88
CA LYS A 97 12.35 32.23 -44.34
C LYS A 97 12.69 31.69 -45.75
N LEU A 98 12.01 30.63 -46.17
CA LEU A 98 12.20 29.97 -47.46
C LEU A 98 11.09 30.26 -48.49
N GLY A 99 9.96 30.83 -48.04
CA GLY A 99 8.84 31.28 -48.88
C GLY A 99 8.99 32.69 -49.44
#